data_AF-A0A0Q8A4W5-F1
#
_entry.id   AF-A0A0Q8A4W5-F1
#
_cell.length_a   1.000
_cell.length_b   1.000
_cell.length_c   1.000
_cell.angle_alpha   90.00
_cell.angle_beta   90.00
_cell.angle_gamma   90.00
#
_symmetry.space_group_name_H-M   'P 1'
#
loop_
_entity.id
_entity.type
_entity.pdbx_description
1 polymer ?
#
loop_
_entity_poly.entity_id
_entity_poly.type
_entity_poly.pdbx_seq_one_letter_code
_entity_poly.pdbx_strand_id
1 'polypeptide(L)'
;MLVANLVSGAMWLLLLASLGSWVLALMGAVYVAAASVFLAAVYGRESLTVRQEALAWATPWLVAVALWTWVGSRIEGGDSSWALNLWFGVVIATGCYLAWQLLALAGRQLMEWKARMRR
;
A
#
# COMPACT_ATOMS: atom_id res chain seq x y z
N MET A 1 -4.74 12.34 -7.51
CA MET A 1 -4.61 11.18 -6.60
C MET A 1 -3.33 10.39 -6.83
N LEU A 2 -3.03 9.97 -8.07
CA LEU A 2 -1.79 9.24 -8.41
C LEU A 2 -0.51 9.92 -7.90
N VAL A 3 -0.37 11.23 -8.09
CA VAL A 3 0.81 11.99 -7.63
C VAL A 3 0.92 11.99 -6.11
N ALA A 4 -0.17 12.16 -5.37
CA ALA A 4 -0.14 12.09 -3.89
C ALA A 4 0.24 10.69 -3.40
N ASN A 5 -0.22 9.64 -4.08
CA ASN A 5 0.12 8.25 -3.76
C ASN A 5 1.61 7.96 -4.01
N LEU A 6 2.16 8.42 -5.14
CA LEU A 6 3.58 8.30 -5.46
C LEU A 6 4.45 9.06 -4.47
N VAL A 7 4.07 10.31 -4.14
CA VAL A 7 4.83 11.15 -3.21
C VAL A 7 4.78 10.57 -1.79
N SER A 8 3.59 10.19 -1.31
CA SER A 8 3.45 9.57 0.00
C SER A 8 4.16 8.23 0.09
N GLY A 9 4.05 7.40 -0.95
CA GLY A 9 4.77 6.14 -1.05
C GLY A 9 6.27 6.36 -1.02
N ALA A 10 6.80 7.25 -1.86
CA ALA A 10 8.23 7.59 -1.88
C ALA A 10 8.74 8.10 -0.53
N MET A 11 7.98 8.96 0.16
CA MET A 11 8.35 9.45 1.50
C MET A 11 8.37 8.32 2.54
N TRP A 12 7.39 7.42 2.51
CA TRP A 12 7.34 6.26 3.40
C TRP A 12 8.51 5.30 3.15
N LEU A 13 8.84 5.04 1.88
CA LEU A 13 10.00 4.25 1.50
C LEU A 13 11.32 4.88 1.93
N LEU A 14 11.45 6.20 1.75
CA LEU A 14 12.63 6.95 2.15
C LEU A 14 12.84 6.87 3.67
N LEU A 15 11.76 6.99 4.45
CA LEU A 15 11.80 6.82 5.91
C LEU A 15 12.29 5.42 6.28
N LEU A 16 11.69 4.37 5.72
CA LEU A 16 12.08 2.98 6.01
C LEU A 16 13.54 2.70 5.63
N ALA A 17 13.98 3.18 4.46
CA ALA A 17 15.37 3.07 4.01
C ALA A 17 16.33 3.82 4.96
N SER A 18 15.98 5.02 5.41
CA SER A 18 16.79 5.82 6.34
C SER A 18 16.93 5.19 7.73
N LEU A 19 15.96 4.37 8.13
CA LEU A 19 16.00 3.58 9.37
C LEU A 19 16.74 2.24 9.20
N GLY A 20 17.42 2.02 8.07
CA GLY A 20 18.15 0.78 7.77
C GLY A 20 17.27 -0.41 7.42
N SER A 21 15.96 -0.22 7.30
CA SER A 21 14.97 -1.28 7.08
C SER A 21 14.76 -1.56 5.59
N TRP A 22 15.83 -1.92 4.88
CA TRP A 22 15.84 -2.05 3.41
C TRP A 22 14.89 -3.12 2.87
N VAL A 23 14.72 -4.24 3.57
CA VAL A 23 13.76 -5.29 3.19
C VAL A 23 12.34 -4.74 3.25
N LEU A 24 12.00 -4.00 4.32
CA LEU A 24 10.69 -3.36 4.46
C LEU A 24 10.46 -2.27 3.41
N ALA A 25 11.51 -1.53 3.04
CA ALA A 25 11.44 -0.55 1.95
C ALA A 25 11.19 -1.25 0.60
N LEU A 26 11.92 -2.32 0.27
CA LEU A 26 11.69 -3.10 -0.96
C LEU A 26 10.27 -3.66 -1.01
N MET A 27 9.78 -4.18 0.11
CA MET A 27 8.40 -4.66 0.21
C MET A 27 7.41 -3.52 0.02
N GLY A 28 7.58 -2.41 0.74
CA GLY A 28 6.77 -1.21 0.57
C GLY A 28 6.74 -0.71 -0.88
N ALA A 29 7.84 -0.85 -1.63
CA ALA A 29 7.92 -0.38 -3.01
C ALA A 29 6.95 -1.14 -3.92
N VAL A 30 6.74 -2.43 -3.66
CA VAL A 30 5.71 -3.24 -4.35
C VAL A 30 4.31 -2.68 -4.07
N TYR A 31 4.04 -2.17 -2.87
CA TYR A 31 2.77 -1.51 -2.55
C TYR A 31 2.62 -0.19 -3.31
N VAL A 32 3.67 0.65 -3.33
CA VAL A 32 3.65 1.91 -4.07
C VAL A 32 3.38 1.66 -5.54
N ALA A 33 4.06 0.68 -6.13
CA ALA A 33 3.88 0.32 -7.53
C ALA A 33 2.46 -0.20 -7.80
N ALA A 34 1.99 -1.18 -7.02
CA ALA A 34 0.66 -1.76 -7.19
C ALA A 34 -0.47 -0.72 -7.01
N ALA A 35 -0.38 0.10 -5.96
CA ALA A 35 -1.34 1.18 -5.70
C ALA A 35 -1.28 2.29 -6.78
N SER A 36 -0.11 2.57 -7.34
CA SER A 36 0.04 3.57 -8.40
C SER A 36 -0.52 3.07 -9.74
N VAL A 37 -0.25 1.82 -10.11
CA VAL A 37 -0.88 1.17 -11.28
C VAL A 37 -2.39 1.14 -11.12
N PHE A 38 -2.86 0.83 -9.91
CA PHE A 38 -4.27 0.83 -9.56
C PHE A 38 -4.91 2.22 -9.73
N LEU A 39 -4.34 3.26 -9.12
CA LEU A 39 -4.83 4.63 -9.26
C LEU A 39 -4.76 5.14 -10.71
N ALA A 40 -3.75 4.73 -11.48
CA ALA A 40 -3.65 5.06 -12.89
C ALA A 40 -4.78 4.40 -13.70
N ALA A 41 -5.12 3.14 -13.40
CA ALA A 41 -6.21 2.41 -14.06
C ALA A 41 -7.61 2.96 -13.70
N VAL A 42 -7.79 3.44 -12.46
CA VAL A 42 -9.06 3.99 -11.96
C VAL A 42 -9.28 5.42 -12.41
N TYR A 43 -8.31 6.29 -12.18
CA TYR A 43 -8.43 7.71 -12.53
C TYR A 43 -8.21 7.98 -14.01
N GLY A 44 -7.74 7.00 -14.78
CA GLY A 44 -7.71 7.04 -16.23
C GLY A 44 -9.05 6.70 -16.91
N ARG A 45 -10.08 6.28 -16.15
CA ARG A 45 -11.39 5.90 -16.67
C ARG A 45 -12.48 6.82 -16.12
N GLU A 46 -13.42 7.23 -16.99
CA GLU A 46 -14.54 8.11 -16.60
C GLU A 46 -15.55 7.43 -15.66
N SER A 47 -15.66 6.10 -15.71
CA SER A 47 -16.45 5.32 -14.75
C SER A 47 -15.91 3.90 -14.59
N LEU A 48 -16.12 3.33 -13.41
CA LEU A 48 -15.84 1.93 -13.11
C LEU A 48 -17.12 1.24 -12.66
N THR A 49 -17.20 -0.05 -12.96
CA THR A 49 -18.25 -0.89 -12.37
C THR A 49 -17.92 -1.19 -10.90
N VAL A 50 -18.93 -1.41 -10.07
CA VAL A 50 -18.78 -1.77 -8.65
C VAL A 50 -17.84 -2.97 -8.46
N ARG A 51 -17.86 -3.95 -9.37
CA ARG A 51 -16.96 -5.10 -9.34
C ARG A 51 -15.50 -4.71 -9.59
N GLN A 52 -15.26 -3.82 -10.56
CA GLN A 52 -13.93 -3.32 -10.83
C GLN A 52 -13.42 -2.50 -9.65
N GLU A 53 -14.29 -1.70 -9.02
CA GLU A 53 -13.99 -0.94 -7.81
C GLU A 53 -13.72 -1.86 -6.60
N ALA A 54 -14.45 -2.96 -6.41
CA ALA A 54 -14.13 -3.91 -5.35
C ALA A 54 -12.74 -4.56 -5.55
N LEU A 55 -12.45 -5.04 -6.76
CA LEU A 55 -11.16 -5.69 -7.10
C LEU A 55 -9.98 -4.73 -6.98
N ALA A 56 -10.22 -3.50 -7.39
CA ALA A 56 -9.36 -2.35 -7.24
C ALA A 56 -8.83 -2.14 -5.81
N TRP A 57 -9.71 -2.24 -4.80
CA TRP A 57 -9.32 -2.13 -3.39
C TRP A 57 -8.76 -3.45 -2.83
N ALA A 58 -9.37 -4.58 -3.20
CA ALA A 58 -9.02 -5.89 -2.65
C ALA A 58 -7.68 -6.43 -3.17
N THR A 59 -7.34 -6.18 -4.44
CA THR A 59 -6.14 -6.77 -5.07
C THR A 59 -4.84 -6.31 -4.40
N PRO A 60 -4.60 -5.00 -4.18
CA PRO A 60 -3.40 -4.55 -3.48
C PRO A 60 -3.32 -5.11 -2.05
N TRP A 61 -4.46 -5.25 -1.36
CA TRP A 61 -4.52 -5.84 -0.03
C TRP A 61 -4.26 -7.35 -0.02
N LEU A 62 -4.78 -8.11 -0.99
CA LEU A 62 -4.51 -9.56 -1.08
C LEU A 62 -3.03 -9.83 -1.39
N VAL A 63 -2.43 -9.04 -2.30
CA VAL A 63 -0.99 -9.12 -2.59
C VAL A 63 -0.18 -8.83 -1.34
N ALA A 64 -0.59 -7.81 -0.57
CA ALA A 64 0.01 -7.44 0.69
C ALA A 64 -0.01 -8.58 1.71
N VAL A 65 -1.18 -9.21 1.90
CA VAL A 65 -1.34 -10.35 2.82
C VAL A 65 -0.42 -11.49 2.40
N ALA A 66 -0.44 -11.88 1.12
CA ALA A 66 0.39 -12.98 0.62
C ALA A 66 1.89 -12.72 0.84
N LEU A 67 2.34 -11.48 0.61
CA LEU A 67 3.73 -11.07 0.77
C LEU A 67 4.18 -11.17 2.24
N TRP A 68 3.38 -10.67 3.18
CA TRP A 68 3.70 -10.72 4.61
C TRP A 68 3.54 -12.12 5.21
N THR A 69 2.60 -12.91 4.71
CA THR A 69 2.50 -14.34 5.06
C THR A 69 3.76 -15.09 4.65
N TRP A 70 4.27 -14.81 3.44
CA TRP A 70 5.53 -15.38 2.99
C TRP A 70 6.71 -14.94 3.88
N VAL A 71 6.78 -13.67 4.27
CA VAL A 71 7.82 -13.19 5.21
C VAL A 71 7.73 -13.90 6.55
N GLY A 72 6.55 -13.98 7.16
CA GLY A 72 6.33 -14.68 8.43
C GLY A 72 6.85 -16.12 8.36
N SER A 73 6.54 -16.83 7.25
CA SER A 73 7.00 -18.20 7.04
C SER A 73 8.53 -18.36 6.95
N ARG A 74 9.27 -17.27 6.69
CA ARG A 74 10.73 -17.27 6.55
C ARG A 74 11.46 -16.80 7.82
N ILE A 75 10.77 -16.14 8.75
CA ILE A 75 11.37 -15.61 9.99
C ILE A 75 11.53 -16.71 11.05
N GLU A 76 10.56 -17.63 11.18
CA GLU A 76 10.52 -18.60 12.29
C GLU A 76 11.22 -19.94 12.00
N GLY A 77 12.08 -20.04 10.98
CA GLY A 77 12.87 -21.27 10.75
C GLY A 77 12.06 -22.49 10.30
N GLY A 78 10.85 -22.30 9.76
CA GLY A 78 10.11 -23.32 9.00
C GLY A 78 9.10 -24.17 9.79
N ASP A 79 9.07 -24.09 11.12
CA ASP A 79 8.16 -24.88 11.98
C ASP A 79 6.87 -24.15 12.39
N SER A 80 6.66 -22.92 11.90
CA SER A 80 5.50 -22.12 12.25
C SER A 80 4.24 -22.56 11.51
N SER A 81 3.11 -22.63 12.22
CA SER A 81 1.85 -23.08 11.60
C SER A 81 1.45 -22.12 10.47
N TRP A 82 1.02 -22.68 9.33
CA TRP A 82 0.59 -21.88 8.18
C TRP A 82 -0.49 -20.84 8.55
N ALA A 83 -1.34 -21.18 9.53
CA ALA A 83 -2.38 -20.30 10.06
C ALA A 83 -1.81 -19.11 10.85
N LEU A 84 -0.73 -19.33 11.62
CA LEU A 84 0.01 -18.25 12.30
C LEU A 84 0.67 -17.30 11.29
N ASN A 85 1.31 -17.85 10.25
CA ASN A 85 1.91 -17.05 9.18
C ASN A 85 0.86 -16.25 8.41
N LEU A 86 -0.32 -16.84 8.15
CA LEU A 86 -1.42 -16.15 7.50
C LEU A 86 -1.97 -15.04 8.40
N TRP A 87 -2.19 -15.31 9.68
CA TRP A 87 -2.65 -14.32 10.65
C TRP A 87 -1.69 -13.14 10.76
N PHE A 88 -0.39 -13.41 10.88
CA PHE A 88 0.66 -12.39 10.86
C PHE A 88 0.58 -11.55 9.58
N GLY A 89 0.48 -12.22 8.43
CA GLY A 89 0.34 -11.56 7.14
C GLY A 89 -0.87 -10.63 7.07
N VAL A 90 -2.03 -11.09 7.54
CA VAL A 90 -3.27 -10.31 7.58
C VAL A 90 -3.14 -9.10 8.49
N VAL A 91 -2.62 -9.26 9.70
CA VAL A 91 -2.51 -8.16 10.68
C VAL A 91 -1.58 -7.06 10.17
N ILE A 92 -0.37 -7.44 9.74
CA ILE A 92 0.64 -6.47 9.27
C ILE A 92 0.19 -5.81 7.96
N ALA A 93 -0.27 -6.60 6.99
CA ALA A 93 -0.75 -6.07 5.72
C ALA A 93 -1.90 -5.07 5.91
N THR A 94 -2.85 -5.39 6.80
CA THR A 94 -4.00 -4.51 7.08
C THR A 94 -3.56 -3.23 7.76
N GLY A 95 -2.68 -3.30 8.77
CA GLY A 95 -2.14 -2.11 9.43
C GLY A 95 -1.42 -1.18 8.46
N CYS A 96 -0.51 -1.74 7.65
CA CYS A 96 0.20 -0.98 6.62
C CYS A 96 -0.73 -0.40 5.56
N TYR A 97 -1.73 -1.17 5.13
CA TYR A 97 -2.72 -0.72 4.13
C TYR A 97 -3.60 0.41 4.67
N LEU A 98 -4.03 0.35 5.93
CA LEU A 98 -4.80 1.45 6.54
C LEU A 98 -3.96 2.72 6.71
N ALA A 99 -2.73 2.59 7.21
CA ALA A 99 -1.80 3.71 7.33
C ALA A 99 -1.55 4.38 5.97
N TRP A 100 -1.37 3.56 4.93
CA TRP A 100 -1.28 4.03 3.55
C TRP A 100 -2.49 4.84 3.12
N GLN A 101 -3.70 4.32 3.32
CA GLN A 101 -4.93 5.00 2.90
C GLN A 101 -5.10 6.35 3.60
N LEU A 102 -4.78 6.42 4.89
CA LEU A 102 -4.81 7.67 5.65
C LEU A 102 -3.83 8.71 5.07
N LEU A 103 -2.59 8.30 4.74
CA LEU A 103 -1.62 9.20 4.14
C LEU A 103 -2.03 9.64 2.73
N ALA A 104 -2.60 8.75 1.92
CA ALA A 104 -3.13 9.08 0.61
C ALA A 104 -4.27 10.11 0.68
N LEU A 105 -5.17 9.96 1.67
CA LEU A 105 -6.23 10.93 1.95
C LEU A 105 -5.67 12.27 2.39
N ALA A 106 -4.70 12.28 3.31
CA ALA A 106 -4.03 13.51 3.75
C ALA A 106 -3.33 14.22 2.58
N GLY A 107 -2.63 13.47 1.73
CA GLY A 107 -1.98 14.00 0.52
C GLY A 107 -2.98 14.58 -0.47
N ARG A 108 -4.15 13.95 -0.65
CA ARG A 108 -5.24 14.51 -1.46
C ARG A 108 -5.72 15.84 -0.89
N GLN A 109 -6.04 15.89 0.41
CA GLN A 109 -6.53 17.11 1.08
C GLN A 109 -5.51 18.25 0.96
N LEU A 110 -4.23 17.95 1.14
CA LEU A 110 -3.15 18.93 0.99
C LEU A 110 -3.07 19.50 -0.43
N MET A 111 -3.19 18.65 -1.47
CA MET A 111 -3.18 19.11 -2.86
C MET A 111 -4.43 19.95 -3.20
N GLU A 112 -5.61 19.54 -2.74
CA GLU A 112 -6.86 20.31 -2.92
C GLU A 112 -6.79 21.66 -2.22
N TRP A 113 -6.22 21.72 -1.01
CA TRP A 113 -5.95 22.97 -0.31
C TRP A 113 -4.97 23.87 -1.10
N LYS A 114 -3.85 23.32 -1.58
CA LYS A 114 -2.88 24.07 -2.41
C LYS A 114 -3.50 24.60 -3.71
N ALA A 115 -4.39 23.84 -4.36
CA ALA A 115 -5.06 24.26 -5.58
C ALA A 115 -6.03 25.43 -5.33
N ARG A 116 -6.70 25.45 -4.18
CA ARG A 116 -7.56 26.58 -3.76
C ARG A 116 -6.76 27.85 -3.48
N MET A 117 -5.60 27.73 -2.83
CA MET A 117 -4.74 28.88 -2.51
C MET A 117 -4.05 29.51 -3.74
N ARG A 118 -4.07 28.85 -4.90
CA ARG A 118 -3.52 29.36 -6.17
C ARG A 118 -4.56 30.03 -7.07
N ARG A 119 -5.83 30.02 -6.69
CA ARG A 119 -6.92 30.74 -7.37
C ARG A 119 -7.20 32.03 -6.62
#